data_AF-A0A2S8YXE5-F1
#
_entry.id   AF-A0A2S8YXE5-F1
#
_cell.length_a   1.000
_cell.length_b   1.000
_cell.length_c   1.000
_cell.angle_alpha   90.00
_cell.angle_beta   90.00
_cell.angle_gamma   90.00
#
_symmetry.space_group_name_H-M   'P 1'
#
loop_
_entity.id
_entity.type
_entity.pdbx_description
1 polymer ?
#
loop_
_entity_poly.entity_id
_entity_poly.type
_entity_poly.pdbx_seq_one_letter_code
_entity_poly.pdbx_strand_id
1 'polypeptide(L)'
;MRLQSLLALAAASALLLPLGAHAGKLPAGYQANCVAQAQQQGVAKTAAEQHCTCAGKVIEKEFSDAEIKDLDSRDGIDASTMKRAQEKVAAACAPKK
;
A
#
# COMPACT_ATOMS: atom_id res chain seq x y z
N MET A 1 -17.35 -11.06 2.02
CA MET A 1 -17.68 -10.32 0.78
C MET A 1 -18.32 -8.95 1.08
N ARG A 2 -17.58 -8.03 1.72
CA ARG A 2 -18.03 -6.62 1.92
C ARG A 2 -16.94 -5.57 1.65
N LEU A 3 -15.77 -6.00 1.15
CA LEU A 3 -14.63 -5.12 0.84
C LEU A 3 -14.68 -4.49 -0.55
N GLN A 4 -15.53 -5.01 -1.45
CA GLN A 4 -15.59 -4.57 -2.85
C GLN A 4 -16.36 -3.24 -3.05
N SER A 5 -17.14 -2.77 -2.05
CA SER A 5 -17.96 -1.56 -2.20
C SER A 5 -17.27 -0.26 -1.77
N LEU A 6 -16.09 -0.31 -1.13
CA LEU A 6 -15.50 0.85 -0.45
C LEU A 6 -14.42 1.58 -1.26
N LEU A 7 -14.09 1.06 -2.46
CA LEU A 7 -13.13 1.68 -3.39
C LEU A 7 -13.77 2.70 -4.35
N ALA A 8 -15.08 2.89 -4.34
CA ALA A 8 -15.72 3.78 -5.31
C ALA A 8 -15.64 5.28 -4.94
N LEU A 9 -15.50 5.66 -3.67
CA LEU A 9 -15.82 7.03 -3.24
C LEU A 9 -14.66 7.95 -2.83
N ALA A 10 -13.40 7.54 -3.05
CA ALA A 10 -12.23 8.43 -2.86
C ALA A 10 -11.61 8.91 -4.19
N ALA A 11 -12.30 8.74 -5.32
CA ALA A 11 -11.77 9.02 -6.66
C ALA A 11 -12.04 10.45 -7.19
N ALA A 12 -12.84 11.27 -6.49
CA ALA A 12 -13.29 12.55 -7.07
C ALA A 12 -12.34 13.75 -6.84
N SER A 13 -11.28 13.64 -6.01
CA SER A 13 -10.45 14.79 -5.63
C SER A 13 -8.99 14.75 -6.11
N ALA A 14 -8.55 13.71 -6.84
CA ALA A 14 -7.16 13.56 -7.27
C ALA A 14 -6.90 13.87 -8.76
N LEU A 15 -7.85 14.46 -9.48
CA LEU A 15 -7.78 14.72 -10.93
C LEU A 15 -6.76 15.80 -11.37
N LEU A 16 -5.86 16.26 -10.50
CA LEU A 16 -4.95 17.39 -10.78
C LEU A 16 -3.47 17.16 -10.48
N LEU A 17 -3.07 15.94 -10.12
CA LEU A 17 -1.65 15.63 -9.97
C LEU A 17 -1.17 14.81 -11.18
N PRO A 18 -0.30 15.36 -12.05
CA PRO A 18 0.42 14.55 -13.00
C PRO A 18 1.32 13.61 -12.21
N LEU A 19 0.85 12.37 -12.03
CA LEU A 19 1.57 11.27 -11.38
C LEU A 19 2.80 10.78 -12.22
N GLY A 20 3.34 11.63 -13.10
CA GLY A 20 4.41 11.31 -14.04
C GLY A 20 5.84 11.59 -13.56
N ALA A 21 6.07 11.88 -12.26
CA ALA A 21 7.40 12.28 -11.77
C ALA A 21 7.90 11.55 -10.51
N HIS A 22 7.13 10.60 -9.97
CA HIS A 22 7.55 9.80 -8.81
C HIS A 22 7.72 8.34 -9.23
N ALA A 23 8.52 8.11 -10.27
CA ALA A 23 8.90 6.77 -10.67
C ALA A 23 9.89 6.20 -9.63
N GLY A 24 9.39 5.32 -8.75
CA GLY A 24 10.13 4.45 -7.85
C GLY A 24 9.72 4.65 -6.40
N LYS A 25 8.76 5.53 -6.15
CA LYS A 25 8.42 6.05 -4.83
C LYS A 25 6.94 5.85 -4.55
N LEU A 26 6.66 5.34 -3.36
CA LEU A 26 5.31 5.25 -2.83
C LEU A 26 4.64 6.64 -2.85
N PRO A 27 3.32 6.71 -3.08
CA PRO A 27 2.63 7.99 -3.18
C PRO A 27 2.78 8.80 -1.89
N ALA A 28 2.81 10.13 -2.04
CA ALA A 28 2.82 11.05 -0.92
C ALA A 28 1.55 10.82 -0.07
N GLY A 29 1.72 10.23 1.11
CA GLY A 29 0.61 9.83 1.97
C GLY A 29 0.42 8.32 2.16
N TYR A 30 1.21 7.46 1.47
CA TYR A 30 1.17 6.00 1.65
C TYR A 30 1.24 5.59 3.12
N GLN A 31 2.19 6.16 3.89
CA GLN A 31 2.36 5.80 5.29
C GLN A 31 1.15 6.21 6.15
N ALA A 32 0.61 7.42 5.94
CA ALA A 32 -0.57 7.88 6.66
C ALA A 32 -1.80 7.01 6.35
N ASN A 33 -2.00 6.66 5.07
CA ASN A 33 -3.10 5.80 4.64
C ASN A 33 -2.95 4.37 5.16
N CYS A 34 -1.76 3.78 5.05
CA CYS A 34 -1.46 2.45 5.55
C CYS A 34 -1.67 2.36 7.07
N VAL A 35 -1.17 3.35 7.83
CA VAL A 35 -1.36 3.41 9.29
C VAL A 35 -2.83 3.57 9.63
N ALA A 36 -3.55 4.50 8.97
CA ALA A 36 -4.97 4.69 9.21
C ALA A 36 -5.77 3.39 8.97
N GLN A 37 -5.50 2.69 7.87
CA GLN A 37 -6.15 1.42 7.52
C GLN A 37 -5.81 0.28 8.50
N ALA A 38 -4.56 0.20 8.96
CA ALA A 38 -4.17 -0.78 9.98
C ALA A 38 -4.83 -0.47 11.33
N GLN A 39 -4.96 0.80 11.69
CA GLN A 39 -5.69 1.23 12.88
C GLN A 39 -7.19 0.91 12.79
N GLN A 40 -7.81 1.04 11.61
CA GLN A 40 -9.21 0.58 11.40
C GLN A 40 -9.37 -0.93 11.63
N GLN A 41 -8.29 -1.70 11.50
CA GLN A 41 -8.27 -3.14 11.78
C GLN A 41 -7.88 -3.48 13.23
N GLY A 42 -7.75 -2.49 14.10
CA GLY A 42 -7.41 -2.68 15.51
C GLY A 42 -5.91 -2.84 15.78
N VAL A 43 -5.05 -2.57 14.80
CA VAL A 43 -3.59 -2.57 15.00
C VAL A 43 -3.18 -1.28 15.74
N ALA A 44 -2.33 -1.40 16.76
CA ALA A 44 -1.79 -0.26 17.48
C ALA A 44 -1.01 0.66 16.52
N LYS A 45 -1.15 1.98 16.68
CA LYS A 45 -0.52 2.99 15.80
C LYS A 45 0.98 2.73 15.60
N THR A 46 1.71 2.46 16.67
CA THR A 46 3.16 2.21 16.63
C THR A 46 3.53 0.95 15.84
N ALA A 47 2.77 -0.13 16.04
CA ALA A 47 2.94 -1.38 15.29
C ALA A 47 2.57 -1.20 13.80
N ALA A 48 1.52 -0.42 13.52
CA ALA A 48 1.14 -0.04 12.17
C ALA A 48 2.22 0.82 11.49
N GLU A 49 2.76 1.82 12.19
CA GLU A 49 3.85 2.67 11.69
C GLU A 49 5.08 1.85 11.34
N GLN A 50 5.47 0.92 12.22
CA GLN A 50 6.59 0.00 11.98
C GLN A 50 6.33 -0.90 10.76
N HIS A 51 5.15 -1.52 10.69
CA HIS A 51 4.81 -2.41 9.59
C HIS A 51 4.71 -1.66 8.25
N CYS A 52 4.04 -0.50 8.21
CA CYS A 52 3.90 0.31 7.01
C CYS A 52 5.24 0.88 6.53
N THR A 53 6.13 1.29 7.44
CA THR A 53 7.48 1.74 7.07
C THR A 53 8.29 0.60 6.48
N CYS A 54 8.23 -0.59 7.08
CA CYS A 54 8.93 -1.76 6.57
C CYS A 54 8.35 -2.22 5.22
N ALA A 55 7.02 -2.29 5.12
CA ALA A 55 6.32 -2.63 3.89
C ALA A 55 6.72 -1.68 2.76
N GLY A 56 6.79 -0.38 3.05
CA GLY A 56 7.20 0.61 2.07
C GLY A 56 8.61 0.37 1.54
N LYS A 57 9.58 0.14 2.43
CA LYS A 57 10.97 -0.18 2.04
C LYS A 57 11.09 -1.46 1.22
N VAL A 58 10.30 -2.48 1.54
CA VAL A 58 10.29 -3.75 0.80
C VAL A 58 9.69 -3.54 -0.59
N ILE A 59 8.57 -2.80 -0.67
CA ILE A 59 7.89 -2.51 -1.94
C ILE A 59 8.81 -1.71 -2.85
N GLU A 60 9.42 -0.62 -2.36
CA GLU A 60 10.39 0.19 -3.12
C GLU A 60 11.64 -0.58 -3.58
N LYS A 61 11.99 -1.68 -2.91
CA LYS A 61 13.19 -2.47 -3.21
C LYS A 61 12.92 -3.65 -4.14
N GLU A 62 11.80 -4.34 -3.93
CA GLU A 62 11.49 -5.62 -4.58
C GLU A 62 10.53 -5.48 -5.77
N PHE A 63 9.84 -4.35 -5.88
CA PHE A 63 8.84 -4.08 -6.92
C PHE A 63 9.28 -2.95 -7.82
N SER A 64 9.01 -3.12 -9.10
CA SER A 64 9.21 -2.11 -10.12
C SER A 64 8.14 -1.04 -10.01
N ASP A 65 8.41 0.15 -10.54
CA ASP A 65 7.45 1.23 -10.68
C ASP A 65 6.05 0.86 -11.16
N ALA A 66 6.00 0.06 -12.21
CA ALA A 66 4.75 -0.42 -12.78
C ALA A 66 3.99 -1.31 -11.78
N GLU A 67 4.71 -2.14 -11.01
CA GLU A 67 4.12 -3.01 -9.99
C GLU A 67 3.70 -2.21 -8.74
N ILE A 68 4.45 -1.19 -8.34
CA ILE A 68 4.07 -0.28 -7.24
C ILE A 68 2.80 0.51 -7.61
N LYS A 69 2.73 0.99 -8.85
CA LYS A 69 1.54 1.65 -9.39
C LYS A 69 0.35 0.68 -9.48
N ASP A 70 0.61 -0.59 -9.79
CA ASP A 70 -0.41 -1.65 -9.76
C ASP A 70 -0.90 -1.89 -8.34
N LEU A 71 0.00 -1.97 -7.34
CA LEU A 71 -0.34 -2.11 -5.92
C LEU A 71 -1.13 -0.92 -5.34
N ASP A 72 -0.93 0.28 -5.87
CA ASP A 72 -1.73 1.47 -5.53
C ASP A 72 -3.02 1.58 -6.36
N SER A 73 -3.15 0.76 -7.43
CA SER A 73 -4.28 0.82 -8.34
C SER A 73 -5.58 0.41 -7.65
N ARG A 74 -6.60 1.24 -7.81
CA ARG A 74 -7.93 1.05 -7.24
C ARG A 74 -8.88 0.33 -8.20
N ASP A 75 -8.51 0.24 -9.48
CA ASP A 75 -9.28 -0.35 -10.58
C ASP A 75 -9.13 -1.87 -10.68
N GLY A 76 -8.28 -2.45 -9.85
CA GLY A 76 -7.94 -3.87 -9.89
C GLY A 76 -6.44 -4.00 -9.84
N ILE A 77 -5.97 -4.58 -8.74
CA ILE A 77 -4.59 -4.98 -8.59
C ILE A 77 -4.47 -6.41 -9.10
N ASP A 78 -3.41 -6.72 -9.83
CA ASP A 78 -3.13 -8.10 -10.18
C ASP A 78 -2.99 -8.93 -8.89
N ALA A 79 -3.77 -10.00 -8.79
CA ALA A 79 -3.82 -10.82 -7.59
C ALA A 79 -2.47 -11.49 -7.28
N SER A 80 -1.66 -11.76 -8.31
CA SER A 80 -0.30 -12.28 -8.14
C SER A 80 0.63 -11.18 -7.61
N THR A 81 0.54 -9.95 -8.11
CA THR A 81 1.29 -8.80 -7.57
C THR A 81 0.95 -8.53 -6.10
N MET A 82 -0.34 -8.52 -5.73
CA MET A 82 -0.78 -8.39 -4.33
C MET A 82 -0.25 -9.50 -3.44
N LYS A 83 -0.39 -10.75 -3.90
CA LYS A 83 0.06 -11.91 -3.14
C LYS A 83 1.57 -11.84 -2.90
N ARG A 84 2.34 -11.54 -3.93
CA ARG A 84 3.80 -11.39 -3.83
C ARG A 84 4.18 -10.25 -2.88
N ALA A 85 3.47 -9.12 -2.91
CA ALA A 85 3.71 -8.02 -1.99
C ALA A 85 3.44 -8.43 -0.55
N GLN A 86 2.32 -9.11 -0.29
CA GLN A 86 2.00 -9.64 1.03
C GLN A 86 3.04 -10.66 1.51
N GLU A 87 3.50 -11.57 0.65
CA GLU A 87 4.53 -12.56 1.01
C GLU A 87 5.88 -11.91 1.33
N LYS A 88 6.31 -10.95 0.51
CA LYS A 88 7.58 -10.23 0.71
C LYS A 88 7.54 -9.36 1.94
N VAL A 89 6.45 -8.62 2.15
CA VAL A 89 6.23 -7.81 3.34
C VAL A 89 6.10 -8.70 4.57
N ALA A 90 5.38 -9.82 4.53
CA ALA A 90 5.30 -10.75 5.65
C ALA A 90 6.67 -11.37 5.98
N ALA A 91 7.45 -11.77 4.98
CA ALA A 91 8.78 -12.35 5.21
C ALA A 91 9.77 -11.34 5.83
N ALA A 92 9.71 -10.07 5.41
CA ALA A 92 10.64 -9.04 5.86
C ALA A 92 10.15 -8.24 7.08
N CYS A 93 8.84 -8.13 7.26
CA CYS A 93 8.16 -7.24 8.21
C CYS A 93 7.20 -7.97 9.15
N ALA A 94 7.25 -9.32 9.20
CA ALA A 94 6.54 -10.08 10.23
C ALA A 94 6.93 -9.57 11.62
N PRO A 95 5.96 -9.45 12.56
CA PRO A 95 6.28 -9.21 13.95
C PRO A 95 7.19 -10.34 14.42
N LYS A 96 8.41 -10.01 14.81
CA LYS A 96 9.30 -10.98 15.45
C LYS A 96 8.58 -11.46 16.71
N LYS A 97 8.37 -12.78 16.78
CA LYS A 97 7.75 -13.44 17.94
C LYS A 97 8.53 -13.18 19.21
#